data_AF-A0A9W4WNX4-F1
#
_entry.id   AF-A0A9W4WNX4-F1
#
_cell.length_a   1.000
_cell.length_b   1.000
_cell.length_c   1.000
_cell.angle_alpha   90.00
_cell.angle_beta   90.00
_cell.angle_gamma   90.00
#
_symmetry.space_group_name_H-M   'P 1'
#
loop_
_entity.id
_entity.type
_entity.pdbx_description
1 polymer ?
#
loop_
_entity_poly.entity_id
_entity_poly.type
_entity_poly.pdbx_seq_one_letter_code
_entity_poly.pdbx_strand_id
1 'polypeptide(L)'
;MYESWEFVESQRHVYNLVDRFSSLTVSSSQRSFIVNFPCEVFIDICKFLPPVDLVTLSVVCKMFRNWLVARSNFGTEQIWRMARINWLPHLRTPPKGMSEQCYVFLNLIELGCQFCGSGKVDPNGQLPYDTPAKIYWCFRVRCCQRCFLEKSVTLKQIEDEGQVNRDVLQGLPYYYKKNRPIIYWRNQVEVAHQEYMKLDKIDIYKWSIEKSDHLRNLNKMIASCSVPDRSDSSKKCQIKLDSLINQLSFVVPNDANRSQLKVIVQLKRCPTYKKYTPNNQEARLAMSLLFNENHWILFQNFIRQEYEEKRIYAASRARRYDIFRKIYSMIPEKFSMNDPLVQYLPYCLSFKKPPFHNHDPTIPWIGNFLENTLIPTLCEEAAAIAKVGKCQPITTPSGVFKLLVNQRVFHCKLCEEGRMQVYDFGTVQWHLHKLHEIRRIVKKKMITVDYLAFGMSLLKRDSELVCFFYPLDG
;
A
#
# COMPACT_ATOMS: atom_id res chain seq x y z
N MET A 1 44.06 -6.93 -0.38
CA MET A 1 44.03 -5.63 0.33
C MET A 1 42.86 -4.73 -0.11
N TYR A 2 41.83 -5.25 -0.80
CA TYR A 2 40.76 -4.44 -1.44
C TYR A 2 39.33 -4.62 -0.86
N GLU A 3 39.14 -5.47 0.15
CA GLU A 3 37.81 -5.70 0.78
C GLU A 3 37.37 -4.57 1.72
N SER A 4 38.19 -3.52 1.87
CA SER A 4 38.12 -2.58 2.98
C SER A 4 37.44 -1.24 2.67
N TRP A 5 37.16 -0.88 1.41
CA TRP A 5 36.65 0.46 1.07
C TRP A 5 35.13 0.51 0.89
N GLU A 6 34.49 -0.55 0.40
CA GLU A 6 33.04 -0.60 0.17
C GLU A 6 32.22 -0.56 1.48
N PHE A 7 32.79 -1.12 2.55
CA PHE A 7 32.19 -1.06 3.88
C PHE A 7 32.33 0.33 4.52
N VAL A 8 33.28 1.17 4.08
CA VAL A 8 33.53 2.50 4.68
C VAL A 8 32.43 3.49 4.32
N GLU A 9 31.81 3.35 3.14
CA GLU A 9 30.70 4.20 2.74
C GLU A 9 29.33 3.71 3.20
N SER A 10 29.14 2.39 3.27
CA SER A 10 27.99 1.82 3.98
C SER A 10 28.06 2.14 5.47
N GLN A 11 29.26 2.12 6.06
CA GLN A 11 29.48 2.65 7.40
C GLN A 11 29.21 4.15 7.43
N ARG A 12 29.70 5.00 6.48
CA ARG A 12 29.43 6.47 6.42
C ARG A 12 27.95 6.82 6.57
N HIS A 13 27.04 5.97 6.07
CA HIS A 13 25.60 6.20 6.20
C HIS A 13 24.99 5.66 7.51
N VAL A 14 25.62 4.67 8.17
CA VAL A 14 25.39 4.43 9.61
C VAL A 14 25.74 5.70 10.41
N TYR A 15 26.77 6.47 10.02
CA TYR A 15 27.06 7.78 10.66
C TYR A 15 25.98 8.86 10.41
N ASN A 16 25.10 8.71 9.40
CA ASN A 16 23.96 9.63 9.20
C ASN A 16 22.67 9.18 9.93
N LEU A 17 22.57 7.90 10.29
CA LEU A 17 21.61 7.40 11.29
C LEU A 17 21.95 7.92 12.69
N VAL A 18 23.23 8.21 12.94
CA VAL A 18 23.81 8.67 14.21
C VAL A 18 23.46 10.13 14.52
N ASP A 19 23.35 11.02 13.53
CA ASP A 19 23.08 12.46 13.77
C ASP A 19 21.67 12.79 14.29
N ARG A 20 20.71 11.84 14.23
CA ARG A 20 19.35 12.06 14.75
C ARG A 20 19.09 11.51 16.15
N PHE A 21 20.00 10.69 16.69
CA PHE A 21 19.92 10.17 18.06
C PHE A 21 20.79 10.96 19.05
N SER A 22 21.56 11.94 18.57
CA SER A 22 22.47 12.76 19.39
C SER A 22 21.78 13.79 20.27
N SER A 23 20.45 13.95 20.19
CA SER A 23 19.71 15.00 20.92
C SER A 23 19.39 14.67 22.39
N LEU A 24 19.92 13.57 22.94
CA LEU A 24 19.76 13.21 24.34
C LEU A 24 21.12 13.06 25.03
N THR A 25 21.84 14.18 25.14
CA THR A 25 22.96 14.28 26.09
C THR A 25 22.39 14.40 27.50
N VAL A 26 22.19 13.25 28.16
CA VAL A 26 22.00 13.21 29.61
C VAL A 26 23.35 13.48 30.27
N SER A 27 23.37 14.49 31.12
CA SER A 27 24.46 14.92 32.00
C SER A 27 25.28 13.75 32.55
N SER A 28 26.58 13.76 32.25
CA SER A 28 27.56 12.79 32.71
C SER A 28 27.93 13.00 34.18
N SER A 29 27.42 12.16 35.09
CA SER A 29 28.01 12.00 36.42
C SER A 29 27.94 10.59 37.02
N GLN A 30 27.58 9.57 36.24
CA GLN A 30 27.74 8.16 36.65
C GLN A 30 28.75 7.47 35.75
N ARG A 31 29.89 7.05 36.32
CA ARG A 31 30.82 6.14 35.64
C ARG A 31 30.08 4.83 35.41
N SER A 32 29.75 4.54 34.16
CA SER A 32 29.10 3.30 33.74
C SER A 32 29.94 2.09 34.17
N PHE A 33 29.38 1.25 35.05
CA PHE A 33 29.98 -0.01 35.54
C PHE A 33 30.47 -0.91 34.39
N ILE A 34 29.77 -0.83 33.26
CA ILE A 34 30.03 -1.61 32.05
C ILE A 34 31.37 -1.27 31.37
N VAL A 35 31.94 -0.08 31.60
CA VAL A 35 33.23 0.31 30.99
C VAL A 35 34.42 -0.43 31.64
N ASN A 36 34.21 -1.08 32.78
CA ASN A 36 35.25 -1.81 33.52
C ASN A 36 35.26 -3.33 33.23
N PHE A 37 34.43 -3.85 32.32
CA PHE A 37 34.47 -5.26 31.97
C PHE A 37 35.72 -5.58 31.12
N PRO A 38 36.42 -6.70 31.41
CA PRO A 38 37.33 -7.30 30.44
C PRO A 38 36.61 -7.54 29.11
N CYS A 39 37.29 -7.34 28.00
CA CYS A 39 36.67 -7.42 26.68
C CYS A 39 36.10 -8.82 26.40
N GLU A 40 36.68 -9.87 26.99
CA GLU A 40 36.22 -11.25 26.89
C GLU A 40 34.84 -11.44 27.51
N VAL A 41 34.61 -10.88 28.71
CA VAL A 41 33.31 -10.98 29.41
C VAL A 41 32.25 -10.22 28.63
N PHE A 42 32.59 -9.05 28.08
CA PHE A 42 31.68 -8.29 27.23
C PHE A 42 31.31 -9.05 25.95
N ILE A 43 32.30 -9.68 25.29
CA ILE A 43 32.09 -10.52 24.11
C ILE A 43 31.16 -11.69 24.45
N ASP A 44 31.33 -12.32 25.61
CA ASP A 44 30.47 -13.41 26.06
C ASP A 44 29.04 -12.97 26.31
N ILE A 45 28.82 -11.79 26.91
CA ILE A 45 27.48 -11.21 27.06
C ILE A 45 26.84 -10.98 25.67
N CYS A 46 27.61 -10.43 24.72
CA CYS A 46 27.10 -10.12 23.38
C CYS A 46 26.64 -11.34 22.59
N LYS A 47 27.14 -12.55 22.89
CA LYS A 47 26.70 -13.80 22.26
C LYS A 47 25.23 -14.14 22.53
N PHE A 48 24.66 -13.60 23.60
CA PHE A 48 23.27 -13.82 24.01
C PHE A 48 22.32 -12.72 23.53
N LEU A 49 22.82 -11.69 22.84
CA LEU A 49 21.99 -10.58 22.38
C LEU A 49 21.50 -10.79 20.95
N PRO A 50 20.27 -10.36 20.62
CA PRO A 50 19.80 -10.35 19.25
C PRO A 50 20.59 -9.32 18.43
N PRO A 51 20.76 -9.53 17.12
CA PRO A 51 21.51 -8.64 16.25
C PRO A 51 21.09 -7.16 16.29
N VAL A 52 19.80 -6.86 16.49
CA VAL A 52 19.29 -5.47 16.62
C VAL A 52 19.87 -4.78 17.86
N ASP A 53 20.01 -5.50 18.96
CA ASP A 53 20.58 -4.97 20.20
C ASP A 53 22.08 -4.76 20.06
N LEU A 54 22.78 -5.63 19.34
CA LEU A 54 24.20 -5.43 19.01
C LEU A 54 24.43 -4.17 18.18
N VAL A 55 23.56 -3.89 17.20
CA VAL A 55 23.61 -2.62 16.46
C VAL A 55 23.37 -1.44 17.40
N THR A 56 22.38 -1.55 18.28
CA THR A 56 22.05 -0.50 19.26
C THR A 56 23.20 -0.25 20.24
N LEU A 57 23.86 -1.30 20.75
CA LEU A 57 25.02 -1.17 21.61
C LEU A 57 26.21 -0.54 20.90
N SER A 58 26.39 -0.81 19.60
CA SER A 58 27.49 -0.24 18.84
C SER A 58 27.45 1.29 18.72
N VAL A 59 26.29 1.92 18.95
CA VAL A 59 26.13 3.38 18.93
C VAL A 59 26.22 4.02 20.31
N VAL A 60 26.30 3.24 21.40
CA VAL A 60 26.35 3.77 22.77
C VAL A 60 27.70 4.43 23.08
N CYS A 61 28.83 3.79 22.72
CA CYS A 61 30.16 4.35 22.95
C CYS A 61 31.20 3.86 21.93
N LYS A 62 32.31 4.60 21.82
CA LYS A 62 33.42 4.26 20.89
C LYS A 62 34.02 2.88 21.16
N MET A 63 34.07 2.46 22.43
CA MET A 63 34.64 1.17 22.82
C MET A 63 33.78 0.01 22.29
N PHE A 64 32.46 0.07 22.52
CA PHE A 64 31.52 -0.92 22.00
C PHE A 64 31.47 -0.94 20.49
N ARG A 65 31.53 0.24 19.87
CA ARG A 65 31.67 0.35 18.43
C ARG A 65 32.90 -0.38 17.93
N ASN A 66 34.05 -0.22 18.58
CA ASN A 66 35.28 -0.88 18.19
C ASN A 66 35.19 -2.41 18.37
N TRP A 67 34.48 -2.91 19.38
CA TRP A 67 34.34 -4.35 19.58
C TRP A 67 33.30 -5.00 18.67
N LEU A 68 32.20 -4.30 18.39
CA LEU A 68 31.07 -4.82 17.64
C LEU A 68 31.16 -4.52 16.14
N VAL A 69 31.96 -3.52 15.74
CA VAL A 69 31.96 -2.99 14.36
C VAL A 69 33.37 -2.81 13.77
N ALA A 70 34.40 -3.30 14.46
CA ALA A 70 35.75 -3.32 13.89
C ALA A 70 35.83 -4.19 12.63
N ARG A 71 36.73 -3.78 11.73
CA ARG A 71 36.99 -4.50 10.49
C ARG A 71 37.63 -5.85 10.81
N SER A 72 36.91 -6.93 10.48
CA SER A 72 37.44 -8.28 10.28
C SER A 72 38.40 -8.76 11.38
N ASN A 73 38.07 -8.51 12.65
CA ASN A 73 38.76 -9.15 13.75
C ASN A 73 37.98 -10.42 14.15
N PHE A 74 38.70 -11.43 14.65
CA PHE A 74 38.10 -12.73 14.97
C PHE A 74 36.96 -12.61 16.00
N GLY A 75 37.11 -11.74 17.01
CA GLY A 75 36.10 -11.56 18.06
C GLY A 75 34.77 -11.02 17.52
N THR A 76 34.82 -9.97 16.70
CA THR A 76 33.65 -9.37 16.04
C THR A 76 32.93 -10.40 15.17
N GLU A 77 33.66 -11.16 14.34
CA GLU A 77 33.06 -12.21 13.51
C GLU A 77 32.36 -13.29 14.35
N GLN A 78 32.96 -13.71 15.48
CA GLN A 78 32.35 -14.70 16.37
C GLN A 78 31.08 -14.19 17.06
N ILE A 79 31.04 -12.93 17.49
CA ILE A 79 29.83 -12.32 18.07
C ILE A 79 28.69 -12.37 17.05
N TRP A 80 28.92 -11.86 15.83
CA TRP A 80 27.89 -11.82 14.80
C TRP A 80 27.48 -13.22 14.32
N ARG A 81 28.43 -14.16 14.24
CA ARG A 81 28.14 -15.57 13.94
C ARG A 81 27.23 -16.17 14.99
N MET A 82 27.53 -15.98 16.28
CA MET A 82 26.75 -16.53 17.37
C MET A 82 25.36 -15.91 17.42
N ALA A 83 25.27 -14.59 17.27
CA ALA A 83 23.99 -13.89 17.19
C ALA A 83 23.13 -14.37 16.01
N ARG A 84 23.74 -14.60 14.83
CA ARG A 84 23.04 -15.18 13.68
C ARG A 84 22.51 -16.58 13.97
N ILE A 85 23.34 -17.48 14.51
CA ILE A 85 22.96 -18.87 14.79
C ILE A 85 21.81 -18.91 15.81
N ASN A 86 21.88 -18.10 16.86
CA ASN A 86 20.92 -18.13 17.95
C ASN A 86 19.59 -17.43 17.60
N TRP A 87 19.64 -16.30 16.87
CA TRP A 87 18.47 -15.43 16.67
C TRP A 87 17.95 -15.39 15.24
N LEU A 88 18.78 -15.75 14.26
CA LEU A 88 18.42 -15.78 12.84
C LEU A 88 18.65 -17.18 12.25
N PRO A 89 18.04 -18.25 12.80
CA PRO A 89 18.33 -19.64 12.42
C PRO A 89 17.97 -19.97 10.96
N HIS A 90 17.16 -19.13 10.33
CA HIS A 90 16.81 -19.23 8.90
C HIS A 90 17.94 -18.74 7.98
N LEU A 91 18.93 -18.00 8.49
CA LEU A 91 20.07 -17.53 7.70
C LEU A 91 21.18 -18.58 7.66
N ARG A 92 21.51 -19.01 6.44
CA ARG A 92 22.68 -19.85 6.15
C ARG A 92 23.99 -19.14 6.50
N THR A 93 25.08 -19.88 6.52
CA THR A 93 26.44 -19.33 6.65
C THR A 93 26.71 -18.26 5.58
N PRO A 94 27.40 -17.16 5.91
CA PRO A 94 27.75 -16.15 4.92
C PRO A 94 28.50 -16.76 3.73
N PRO A 95 28.27 -16.24 2.52
CA PRO A 95 29.08 -16.60 1.37
C PRO A 95 30.56 -16.30 1.57
N LYS A 96 31.41 -17.02 0.84
CA LYS A 96 32.84 -16.74 0.78
C LYS A 96 33.08 -15.30 0.29
N GLY A 97 33.88 -14.53 1.04
CA GLY A 97 34.17 -13.11 0.75
C GLY A 97 33.17 -12.10 1.33
N MET A 98 32.32 -12.54 2.27
CA MET A 98 31.44 -11.68 3.07
C MET A 98 31.61 -11.99 4.56
N SER A 99 31.77 -10.95 5.37
CA SER A 99 31.81 -11.09 6.84
C SER A 99 30.44 -11.45 7.42
N GLU A 100 30.44 -12.13 8.57
CA GLU A 100 29.24 -12.37 9.38
C GLU A 100 28.54 -11.06 9.69
N GLN A 101 29.30 -10.03 10.07
CA GLN A 101 28.74 -8.72 10.35
C GLN A 101 27.98 -8.14 9.14
N CYS A 102 28.62 -8.07 7.97
CA CYS A 102 28.00 -7.48 6.79
C CYS A 102 26.75 -8.27 6.37
N TYR A 103 26.85 -9.60 6.41
CA TYR A 103 25.76 -10.49 6.05
C TYR A 103 24.55 -10.35 6.99
N VAL A 104 24.78 -10.34 8.30
CA VAL A 104 23.72 -10.13 9.30
C VAL A 104 23.12 -8.73 9.14
N PHE A 105 23.97 -7.69 9.06
CA PHE A 105 23.50 -6.31 8.97
C PHE A 105 22.62 -6.05 7.75
N LEU A 106 22.92 -6.67 6.60
CA LEU A 106 22.08 -6.58 5.40
C LEU A 106 20.71 -7.25 5.59
N ASN A 107 20.64 -8.35 6.35
CA ASN A 107 19.41 -9.09 6.62
C ASN A 107 18.56 -8.50 7.76
N LEU A 108 19.05 -7.51 8.52
CA LEU A 108 18.25 -6.80 9.53
C LEU A 108 17.26 -5.82 8.91
N ILE A 109 16.19 -6.36 8.32
CA ILE A 109 15.13 -5.61 7.66
C ILE A 109 14.42 -4.63 8.59
N GLU A 110 14.43 -4.89 9.91
CA GLU A 110 13.82 -4.06 10.95
C GLU A 110 14.41 -2.66 11.00
N LEU A 111 15.68 -2.52 10.58
CA LEU A 111 16.39 -1.25 10.49
C LEU A 111 15.98 -0.42 9.26
N GLY A 112 15.17 -0.96 8.35
CA GLY A 112 14.72 -0.27 7.14
C GLY A 112 15.84 0.03 6.16
N CYS A 113 15.62 1.02 5.28
CA CYS A 113 16.61 1.48 4.29
C CYS A 113 17.89 2.00 4.98
N GLN A 114 19.07 1.54 4.55
CA GLN A 114 20.35 1.99 5.10
C GLN A 114 20.62 3.49 4.89
N PHE A 115 19.91 4.13 3.96
CA PHE A 115 20.13 5.54 3.61
C PHE A 115 19.11 6.48 4.26
N CYS A 116 17.82 6.13 4.22
CA CYS A 116 16.75 7.01 4.68
C CYS A 116 15.97 6.47 5.89
N GLY A 117 16.23 5.24 6.33
CA GLY A 117 15.49 4.59 7.42
C GLY A 117 14.03 4.24 7.09
N SER A 118 13.52 4.57 5.89
CA SER A 118 12.17 4.19 5.46
C SER A 118 11.99 2.67 5.48
N GLY A 119 10.79 2.22 5.84
CA GLY A 119 10.48 0.80 6.00
C GLY A 119 11.08 0.17 7.26
N LYS A 120 11.61 0.97 8.21
CA LYS A 120 11.90 0.49 9.56
C LYS A 120 10.61 0.06 10.26
N VAL A 121 10.71 -0.96 11.10
CA VAL A 121 9.58 -1.35 11.96
C VAL A 121 9.38 -0.25 12.99
N ASP A 122 8.18 0.31 13.06
CA ASP A 122 7.85 1.31 14.09
C ASP A 122 7.83 0.61 15.46
N PRO A 123 8.64 1.04 16.44
CA PRO A 123 8.56 0.51 17.81
C PRO A 123 7.19 0.74 18.45
N ASN A 124 6.39 1.70 17.97
CA ASN A 124 5.03 1.97 18.44
C ASN A 124 3.97 1.10 17.75
N GLY A 125 4.38 0.17 16.88
CA GLY A 125 3.53 -0.89 16.35
C GLY A 125 2.71 -0.54 15.12
N GLN A 126 2.85 0.62 14.47
CA GLN A 126 2.09 0.89 13.24
C GLN A 126 2.48 -0.05 12.10
N LEU A 127 1.52 -0.38 11.22
CA LEU A 127 1.83 -1.17 10.02
C LEU A 127 2.85 -0.43 9.12
N PRO A 128 3.82 -1.13 8.51
CA PRO A 128 4.84 -0.51 7.67
C PRO A 128 4.24 0.31 6.51
N TYR A 129 4.48 1.62 6.52
CA TYR A 129 3.88 2.51 5.51
C TYR A 129 4.53 2.37 4.13
N ASP A 130 5.84 2.08 4.09
CA ASP A 130 6.68 2.05 2.89
C ASP A 130 7.03 0.62 2.43
N THR A 131 7.27 0.45 1.13
CA THR A 131 7.84 -0.80 0.59
C THR A 131 9.18 -1.08 1.27
N PRO A 132 9.41 -2.31 1.77
CA PRO A 132 10.64 -2.67 2.45
C PRO A 132 11.85 -2.42 1.58
N ALA A 133 12.96 -2.10 2.26
CA ALA A 133 14.24 -1.96 1.61
C ALA A 133 14.68 -3.32 1.02
N LYS A 134 15.03 -3.33 -0.26
CA LYS A 134 15.52 -4.53 -0.96
C LYS A 134 17.03 -4.64 -0.76
N ILE A 135 17.51 -5.86 -0.54
CA ILE A 135 18.95 -6.14 -0.58
C ILE A 135 19.37 -6.27 -2.04
N TYR A 136 20.23 -5.37 -2.49
CA TYR A 136 20.92 -5.43 -3.77
C TYR A 136 22.28 -6.07 -3.53
N TRP A 137 22.33 -7.40 -3.60
CA TRP A 137 23.54 -8.20 -3.30
C TRP A 137 24.76 -7.79 -4.13
N CYS A 138 24.55 -7.41 -5.39
CA CYS A 138 25.61 -6.89 -6.27
C CYS A 138 26.28 -5.62 -5.74
N PHE A 139 25.54 -4.82 -4.97
CA PHE A 139 26.06 -3.59 -4.38
C PHE A 139 26.30 -3.72 -2.88
N ARG A 140 25.97 -4.87 -2.28
CA ARG A 140 26.02 -5.11 -0.82
C ARG A 140 25.28 -4.02 -0.02
N VAL A 141 24.14 -3.54 -0.53
CA VAL A 141 23.31 -2.52 0.14
C VAL A 141 21.87 -2.99 0.30
N ARG A 142 21.22 -2.55 1.37
CA ARG A 142 19.78 -2.67 1.60
C ARG A 142 19.15 -1.27 1.52
N CYS A 143 18.37 -1.02 0.47
CA CYS A 143 17.73 0.30 0.30
C CYS A 143 16.34 0.25 -0.32
N CYS A 144 15.56 1.29 -0.05
CA CYS A 144 14.26 1.49 -0.68
C CYS A 144 14.43 1.90 -2.16
N GLN A 145 13.35 1.77 -2.94
CA GLN A 145 13.39 2.08 -4.37
C GLN A 145 13.83 3.52 -4.67
N ARG A 146 13.41 4.48 -3.84
CA ARG A 146 13.78 5.90 -4.00
C ARG A 146 15.29 6.09 -3.89
N CYS A 147 15.88 5.61 -2.79
CA CYS A 147 17.33 5.73 -2.57
C CYS A 147 18.14 4.92 -3.59
N PHE A 148 17.63 3.78 -4.04
CA PHE A 148 18.25 3.02 -5.12
C PHE A 148 18.36 3.86 -6.40
N LEU A 149 17.27 4.52 -6.82
CA LEU A 149 17.28 5.37 -8.02
C LEU A 149 18.18 6.59 -7.86
N GLU A 150 18.19 7.20 -6.68
CA GLU A 150 19.02 8.37 -6.39
C GLU A 150 20.53 8.06 -6.43
N LYS A 151 20.93 6.90 -5.91
CA LYS A 151 22.32 6.47 -5.76
C LYS A 151 22.85 5.64 -6.94
N SER A 152 22.01 5.32 -7.91
CA SER A 152 22.40 4.55 -9.09
C SER A 152 22.47 5.40 -10.35
N VAL A 153 23.12 4.85 -11.36
CA VAL A 153 23.24 5.44 -12.69
C VAL A 153 23.09 4.33 -13.73
N THR A 154 22.41 4.61 -14.83
CA THR A 154 22.25 3.66 -15.93
C THR A 154 23.41 3.75 -16.91
N LEU A 155 23.71 2.66 -17.61
CA LEU A 155 24.70 2.67 -18.70
C LEU A 155 24.43 3.80 -19.71
N LYS A 156 23.16 4.01 -20.06
CA LYS A 156 22.75 5.08 -20.97
C LYS A 156 23.12 6.48 -20.44
N GLN A 157 22.86 6.75 -19.16
CA GLN A 157 23.24 8.03 -18.54
C GLN A 157 24.76 8.25 -18.55
N ILE A 158 25.55 7.20 -18.28
CA ILE A 158 27.01 7.28 -18.34
C ILE A 158 27.48 7.60 -19.76
N GLU A 159 26.89 6.93 -20.76
CA GLU A 159 27.19 7.15 -22.18
C GLU A 159 26.80 8.56 -22.64
N ASP A 160 25.63 9.05 -22.22
CA ASP A 160 25.12 10.39 -22.54
C ASP A 160 25.97 11.50 -21.89
N GLU A 161 26.47 11.28 -20.67
CA GLU A 161 27.34 12.23 -19.95
C GLU A 161 28.77 12.27 -20.52
N GLY A 162 29.26 11.15 -21.08
CA GLY A 162 30.56 11.07 -21.78
C GLY A 162 31.80 11.21 -20.88
N GLN A 163 31.64 11.24 -19.54
CA GLN A 163 32.72 11.51 -18.60
C GLN A 163 33.54 10.28 -18.20
N VAL A 164 33.00 9.07 -18.39
CA VAL A 164 33.62 7.82 -17.91
C VAL A 164 33.93 6.89 -19.09
N ASN A 165 35.19 6.46 -19.19
CA ASN A 165 35.60 5.46 -20.18
C ASN A 165 34.86 4.11 -19.94
N ARG A 166 34.33 3.49 -21.00
CA ARG A 166 33.67 2.16 -20.95
C ARG A 166 34.53 1.09 -20.28
N ASP A 167 35.85 1.14 -20.43
CA ASP A 167 36.76 0.16 -19.84
C ASP A 167 36.67 0.12 -18.31
N VAL A 168 36.34 1.26 -17.68
CA VAL A 168 36.12 1.37 -16.24
C VAL A 168 34.96 0.47 -15.80
N LEU A 169 33.95 0.28 -16.66
CA LEU A 169 32.73 -0.43 -16.33
C LEU A 169 32.88 -1.97 -16.40
N GLN A 170 33.90 -2.47 -17.10
CA GLN A 170 34.04 -3.90 -17.44
C GLN A 170 34.24 -4.80 -16.20
N GLY A 171 34.78 -4.23 -15.11
CA GLY A 171 34.99 -4.93 -13.85
C GLY A 171 34.10 -4.44 -12.70
N LEU A 172 33.09 -3.62 -12.97
CA LEU A 172 32.22 -3.08 -11.92
C LEU A 172 30.99 -3.96 -11.65
N PRO A 173 30.54 -4.03 -10.39
CA PRO A 173 29.26 -4.64 -10.07
C PRO A 173 28.13 -3.91 -10.77
N TYR A 174 27.14 -4.67 -11.23
CA TYR A 174 25.97 -4.10 -11.88
C TYR A 174 24.69 -4.84 -11.46
N TYR A 175 23.57 -4.15 -11.62
CA TYR A 175 22.24 -4.70 -11.45
C TYR A 175 21.54 -4.78 -12.81
N TYR A 176 21.05 -5.97 -13.13
CA TYR A 176 20.33 -6.23 -14.37
C TYR A 176 18.90 -6.68 -14.09
N LYS A 177 17.95 -6.14 -14.85
CA LYS A 177 16.55 -6.56 -14.86
C LYS A 177 16.10 -6.68 -16.32
N LYS A 178 15.43 -7.78 -16.67
CA LYS A 178 14.96 -8.04 -18.04
C LYS A 178 14.25 -6.80 -18.61
N ASN A 179 14.61 -6.44 -19.85
CA ASN A 179 14.08 -5.28 -20.58
C ASN A 179 14.34 -3.91 -19.91
N ARG A 180 15.41 -3.79 -19.11
CA ARG A 180 15.87 -2.51 -18.56
C ARG A 180 17.36 -2.31 -18.81
N PRO A 181 17.83 -1.05 -18.88
CA PRO A 181 19.25 -0.75 -18.95
C PRO A 181 20.02 -1.34 -17.77
N ILE A 182 21.29 -1.67 -17.99
CA ILE A 182 22.22 -2.05 -16.93
C ILE A 182 22.38 -0.86 -15.97
N ILE A 183 22.32 -1.15 -14.67
CA ILE A 183 22.41 -0.15 -13.61
C ILE A 183 23.71 -0.38 -12.84
N TYR A 184 24.45 0.69 -12.60
CA TYR A 184 25.65 0.72 -11.77
C TYR A 184 25.40 1.55 -10.51
N TRP A 185 26.19 1.31 -9.46
CA TRP A 185 26.18 2.17 -8.29
C TRP A 185 27.05 3.39 -8.57
N ARG A 186 26.47 4.61 -8.48
CA ARG A 186 27.13 5.84 -8.94
C ARG A 186 28.52 6.02 -8.32
N ASN A 187 28.58 5.81 -7.01
CA ASN A 187 29.82 5.97 -6.26
C ASN A 187 30.92 4.97 -6.64
N GLN A 188 30.55 3.72 -6.99
CA GLN A 188 31.52 2.73 -7.46
C GLN A 188 32.08 3.13 -8.83
N VAL A 189 31.26 3.74 -9.69
CA VAL A 189 31.69 4.28 -10.98
C VAL A 189 32.66 5.45 -10.77
N GLU A 190 32.32 6.40 -9.91
CA GLU A 190 33.16 7.56 -9.60
C GLU A 190 34.54 7.15 -9.04
N VAL A 191 34.56 6.25 -8.06
CA VAL A 191 35.81 5.75 -7.47
C VAL A 191 36.65 4.99 -8.50
N ALA A 192 36.04 4.08 -9.26
CA ALA A 192 36.78 3.31 -10.27
C ALA A 192 37.31 4.19 -11.40
N HIS A 193 36.57 5.24 -11.77
CA HIS A 193 37.04 6.22 -12.74
C HIS A 193 38.25 7.00 -12.20
N GLN A 194 38.20 7.45 -10.95
CA GLN A 194 39.33 8.13 -10.29
C GLN A 194 40.56 7.23 -10.14
N GLU A 195 40.37 5.94 -9.87
CA GLU A 195 41.46 4.96 -9.88
C GLU A 195 42.05 4.84 -11.29
N TYR A 196 41.20 4.61 -12.30
CA TYR A 196 41.62 4.42 -13.69
C TYR A 196 42.41 5.62 -14.25
N MET A 197 41.98 6.86 -13.93
CA MET A 197 42.65 8.08 -14.39
C MET A 197 44.08 8.26 -13.82
N LYS A 198 44.43 7.54 -12.75
CA LYS A 198 45.76 7.60 -12.11
C LYS A 198 46.73 6.53 -12.63
N LEU A 199 46.29 5.63 -13.51
CA LEU A 199 47.07 4.49 -13.96
C LEU A 199 47.80 4.79 -15.27
N ASP A 200 49.01 4.24 -15.39
CA ASP A 200 49.74 4.19 -16.64
C ASP A 200 49.23 3.04 -17.53
N LYS A 201 49.51 3.10 -18.84
CA LYS A 201 49.00 2.14 -19.85
C LYS A 201 49.25 0.66 -19.49
N ILE A 202 50.37 0.35 -18.85
CA ILE A 202 50.74 -1.02 -18.45
C ILE A 202 49.88 -1.48 -17.25
N ASP A 203 49.62 -0.57 -16.32
CA ASP A 203 48.83 -0.87 -15.12
C ASP A 203 47.33 -0.97 -15.40
N ILE A 204 46.83 -0.31 -16.45
CA ILE A 204 45.43 -0.43 -16.90
C ILE A 204 45.07 -1.90 -17.19
N TYR A 205 45.95 -2.63 -17.87
CA TYR A 205 45.70 -4.04 -18.19
C TYR A 205 45.61 -4.89 -16.92
N LYS A 206 46.57 -4.71 -16.00
CA LYS A 206 46.59 -5.40 -14.71
C LYS A 206 45.37 -5.06 -13.85
N TRP A 207 45.02 -3.78 -13.76
CA TRP A 207 43.84 -3.31 -13.05
C TRP A 207 42.55 -3.90 -13.63
N SER A 208 42.44 -3.97 -14.97
CA SER A 208 41.26 -4.54 -15.63
C SER A 208 41.10 -6.03 -15.30
N ILE A 209 42.19 -6.79 -15.27
CA ILE A 209 42.17 -8.20 -14.82
C ILE A 209 41.74 -8.29 -13.36
N GLU A 210 42.35 -7.49 -12.46
CA GLU A 210 42.03 -7.53 -11.03
C GLU A 210 40.55 -7.21 -10.75
N LYS A 211 39.99 -6.20 -11.43
CA LYS A 211 38.58 -5.83 -11.31
C LYS A 211 37.66 -6.90 -11.91
N SER A 212 38.03 -7.51 -13.03
CA SER A 212 37.27 -8.60 -13.64
C SER A 212 37.23 -9.84 -12.73
N ASP A 213 38.34 -10.17 -12.10
CA ASP A 213 38.46 -11.26 -11.13
C ASP A 213 37.62 -10.98 -9.87
N HIS A 214 37.66 -9.74 -9.39
CA HIS A 214 36.82 -9.30 -8.29
C HIS A 214 35.34 -9.44 -8.62
N LEU A 215 34.88 -8.95 -9.78
CA LEU A 215 33.51 -9.07 -10.24
C LEU A 215 33.08 -10.54 -10.39
N ARG A 216 33.95 -11.41 -10.90
CA ARG A 216 33.70 -12.85 -11.00
C ARG A 216 33.48 -13.49 -9.63
N ASN A 217 34.30 -13.14 -8.64
CA ASN A 217 34.14 -13.62 -7.26
C ASN A 217 32.85 -13.08 -6.62
N LEU A 218 32.53 -11.81 -6.87
CA LEU A 218 31.28 -11.20 -6.43
C LEU A 218 30.07 -11.90 -7.05
N ASN A 219 30.09 -12.21 -8.34
CA ASN A 219 29.00 -12.93 -9.01
C ASN A 219 28.79 -14.34 -8.45
N LYS A 220 29.88 -15.05 -8.10
CA LYS A 220 29.80 -16.34 -7.38
C LYS A 220 29.11 -16.16 -6.01
N MET A 221 29.46 -15.11 -5.26
CA MET A 221 28.80 -14.77 -4.00
C MET A 221 27.31 -14.45 -4.21
N ILE A 222 26.98 -13.59 -5.18
CA ILE A 222 25.59 -13.20 -5.47
C ILE A 222 24.77 -14.44 -5.79
N ALA A 223 25.28 -15.36 -6.60
CA ALA A 223 24.60 -16.62 -6.91
C ALA A 223 24.27 -17.42 -5.63
N SER A 224 25.20 -17.51 -4.69
CA SER A 224 24.97 -18.19 -3.40
C SER A 224 23.97 -17.46 -2.48
N CYS A 225 23.87 -16.13 -2.55
CA CYS A 225 22.86 -15.34 -1.83
C CYS A 225 21.49 -15.34 -2.50
N SER A 226 21.47 -15.50 -3.83
CA SER A 226 20.26 -15.48 -4.66
C SER A 226 19.48 -16.78 -4.54
N VAL A 227 20.11 -17.84 -4.02
CA VAL A 227 19.45 -19.10 -3.66
C VAL A 227 19.22 -19.14 -2.15
N PRO A 228 17.98 -18.86 -1.73
CA PRO A 228 17.44 -19.64 -0.62
C PRO A 228 16.22 -20.43 -1.08
N ASP A 229 15.86 -21.44 -0.29
CA ASP A 229 14.52 -21.98 -0.08
C ASP A 229 13.50 -20.88 0.29
N ARG A 230 13.40 -19.83 -0.53
CA ARG A 230 12.37 -18.80 -0.44
C ARG A 230 11.01 -19.38 -0.77
N SER A 231 10.94 -20.58 -1.34
CA SER A 231 9.70 -21.34 -1.51
C SER A 231 9.03 -21.62 -0.17
N ASP A 232 9.76 -22.02 0.88
CA ASP A 232 9.13 -22.42 2.14
C ASP A 232 8.67 -21.25 3.00
N SER A 233 9.47 -20.18 3.09
CA SER A 233 9.06 -18.94 3.78
C SER A 233 7.95 -18.22 3.02
N SER A 234 8.03 -18.15 1.68
CA SER A 234 6.94 -17.66 0.82
C SER A 234 5.65 -18.43 1.04
N LYS A 235 5.72 -19.77 1.00
CA LYS A 235 4.56 -20.63 1.20
C LYS A 235 4.00 -20.43 2.60
N LYS A 236 4.85 -20.40 3.64
CA LYS A 236 4.42 -20.20 5.04
C LYS A 236 3.72 -18.87 5.26
N CYS A 237 4.23 -17.78 4.68
CA CYS A 237 3.58 -16.47 4.76
C CYS A 237 2.27 -16.40 3.97
N GLN A 238 2.23 -16.99 2.77
CA GLN A 238 1.00 -17.08 1.99
C GLN A 238 -0.06 -17.93 2.71
N ILE A 239 0.34 -19.05 3.31
CA ILE A 239 -0.49 -19.90 4.16
C ILE A 239 -1.00 -19.11 5.37
N LYS A 240 -0.15 -18.33 6.05
CA LYS A 240 -0.57 -17.51 7.20
C LYS A 240 -1.57 -16.43 6.77
N LEU A 241 -1.36 -15.80 5.62
CA LEU A 241 -2.26 -14.79 5.06
C LEU A 241 -3.62 -15.38 4.65
N ASP A 242 -3.61 -16.51 3.94
CA ASP A 242 -4.86 -17.20 3.55
C ASP A 242 -5.58 -17.77 4.78
N SER A 243 -4.84 -18.30 5.76
CA SER A 243 -5.39 -18.73 7.06
C SER A 243 -6.04 -17.57 7.81
N LEU A 244 -5.38 -16.41 7.88
CA LEU A 244 -5.93 -15.22 8.54
C LEU A 244 -7.21 -14.74 7.86
N ILE A 245 -7.24 -14.71 6.52
CA ILE A 245 -8.45 -14.34 5.77
C ILE A 245 -9.58 -15.35 5.99
N ASN A 246 -9.27 -16.64 6.02
CA ASN A 246 -10.25 -17.68 6.33
C ASN A 246 -10.77 -17.54 7.77
N GLN A 247 -9.90 -17.31 8.75
CA GLN A 247 -10.31 -17.06 10.14
C GLN A 247 -11.20 -15.82 10.25
N LEU A 248 -10.80 -14.73 9.59
CA LEU A 248 -11.64 -13.53 9.52
C LEU A 248 -13.00 -13.81 8.91
N SER A 249 -13.10 -14.64 7.87
CA SER A 249 -14.39 -14.92 7.21
C SER A 249 -15.39 -15.65 8.11
N PHE A 250 -14.93 -16.30 9.19
CA PHE A 250 -15.80 -16.90 10.22
C PHE A 250 -16.20 -15.91 11.33
N VAL A 251 -15.41 -14.86 11.56
CA VAL A 251 -15.62 -13.91 12.67
C VAL A 251 -16.36 -12.66 12.21
N VAL A 252 -16.20 -12.25 10.94
CA VAL A 252 -16.90 -11.07 10.43
C VAL A 252 -18.39 -11.37 10.20
N PRO A 253 -19.28 -10.40 10.47
CA PRO A 253 -20.70 -10.57 10.20
C PRO A 253 -21.01 -10.84 8.73
N ASN A 254 -22.00 -11.71 8.51
CA ASN A 254 -22.47 -12.15 7.19
C ASN A 254 -23.98 -11.97 7.04
N ASP A 255 -24.44 -10.72 7.13
CA ASP A 255 -25.87 -10.40 7.20
C ASP A 255 -26.62 -10.68 5.88
N ALA A 256 -25.90 -10.93 4.78
CA ALA A 256 -26.45 -11.33 3.47
C ALA A 256 -26.55 -12.86 3.27
N ASN A 257 -26.31 -13.66 4.32
CA ASN A 257 -26.30 -15.13 4.26
C ASN A 257 -25.46 -15.68 3.08
N ARG A 258 -24.28 -15.10 2.87
CA ARG A 258 -23.43 -15.45 1.73
C ARG A 258 -22.69 -16.75 1.96
N SER A 259 -22.28 -17.38 0.86
CA SER A 259 -21.24 -18.40 0.92
C SER A 259 -19.93 -17.80 1.46
N GLN A 260 -19.18 -18.62 2.21
CA GLN A 260 -17.88 -18.26 2.77
C GLN A 260 -16.90 -17.73 1.71
N LEU A 261 -16.90 -18.33 0.51
CA LEU A 261 -16.09 -17.87 -0.63
C LEU A 261 -16.36 -16.40 -1.00
N LYS A 262 -17.63 -15.98 -0.98
CA LYS A 262 -17.99 -14.58 -1.29
C LYS A 262 -17.50 -13.62 -0.21
N VAL A 263 -17.56 -14.03 1.07
CA VAL A 263 -17.02 -13.23 2.20
C VAL A 263 -15.51 -13.06 2.07
N ILE A 264 -14.79 -14.15 1.79
CA ILE A 264 -13.34 -14.14 1.53
C ILE A 264 -12.98 -13.17 0.41
N VAL A 265 -13.70 -13.20 -0.71
CA VAL A 265 -13.48 -12.26 -1.83
C VAL A 265 -13.62 -10.80 -1.38
N GLN A 266 -14.55 -10.48 -0.48
CA GLN A 266 -14.71 -9.11 0.02
C GLN A 266 -13.60 -8.69 0.96
N LEU A 267 -13.15 -9.58 1.84
CA LEU A 267 -11.99 -9.33 2.68
C LEU A 267 -10.75 -9.04 1.80
N LYS A 268 -10.55 -9.81 0.73
CA LYS A 268 -9.47 -9.57 -0.24
C LYS A 268 -9.61 -8.27 -1.05
N ARG A 269 -10.79 -7.65 -1.08
CA ARG A 269 -11.05 -6.35 -1.72
C ARG A 269 -10.79 -5.15 -0.78
N CYS A 270 -10.46 -5.39 0.49
CA CYS A 270 -10.15 -4.33 1.45
C CYS A 270 -8.85 -3.59 1.07
N PRO A 271 -8.81 -2.24 1.12
CA PRO A 271 -7.63 -1.44 0.78
C PRO A 271 -6.36 -1.92 1.47
N THR A 272 -6.42 -2.22 2.77
CA THR A 272 -5.29 -2.74 3.53
C THR A 272 -4.81 -4.06 2.94
N TYR A 273 -5.69 -5.04 2.70
CA TYR A 273 -5.29 -6.30 2.05
C TYR A 273 -4.56 -6.05 0.73
N LYS A 274 -5.15 -5.26 -0.18
CA LYS A 274 -4.56 -4.94 -1.49
C LYS A 274 -3.18 -4.28 -1.39
N LYS A 275 -2.98 -3.39 -0.41
CA LYS A 275 -1.70 -2.71 -0.17
C LYS A 275 -0.59 -3.70 0.16
N TYR A 276 -0.87 -4.66 1.05
CA TYR A 276 0.12 -5.63 1.53
C TYR A 276 0.18 -6.91 0.69
N THR A 277 -0.75 -7.11 -0.25
CA THR A 277 -0.75 -8.24 -1.19
C THR A 277 -0.72 -7.78 -2.66
N PRO A 278 0.33 -7.06 -3.09
CA PRO A 278 0.43 -6.63 -4.47
C PRO A 278 0.50 -7.82 -5.43
N ASN A 279 0.07 -7.60 -6.68
CA ASN A 279 0.11 -8.61 -7.73
C ASN A 279 1.54 -9.08 -8.04
N ASN A 280 2.54 -8.22 -7.79
CA ASN A 280 3.95 -8.58 -7.92
C ASN A 280 4.40 -9.50 -6.77
N GLN A 281 4.85 -10.71 -7.12
CA GLN A 281 5.30 -11.72 -6.17
C GLN A 281 6.50 -11.25 -5.32
N GLU A 282 7.50 -10.56 -5.89
CA GLU A 282 8.62 -10.02 -5.11
C GLU A 282 8.15 -9.02 -4.04
N ALA A 283 7.21 -8.15 -4.40
CA ALA A 283 6.69 -7.15 -3.48
C ALA A 283 5.84 -7.79 -2.38
N ARG A 284 5.01 -8.78 -2.72
CA ARG A 284 4.19 -9.54 -1.76
C ARG A 284 5.06 -10.26 -0.72
N LEU A 285 6.15 -10.87 -1.17
CA LEU A 285 7.11 -11.54 -0.30
C LEU A 285 7.82 -10.56 0.64
N ALA A 286 8.24 -9.42 0.11
CA ALA A 286 8.88 -8.42 0.91
C ALA A 286 7.93 -7.86 1.98
N MET A 287 6.65 -7.64 1.65
CA MET A 287 5.65 -7.20 2.63
C MET A 287 5.38 -8.26 3.71
N SER A 288 5.37 -9.54 3.37
CA SER A 288 5.11 -10.61 4.34
C SER A 288 6.23 -10.82 5.36
N LEU A 289 7.47 -10.43 5.01
CA LEU A 289 8.62 -10.49 5.92
C LEU A 289 8.62 -9.36 6.96
N LEU A 290 7.79 -8.32 6.76
CA LEU A 290 7.74 -7.17 7.67
C LEU A 290 6.87 -7.39 8.91
N PHE A 291 6.07 -8.45 8.93
CA PHE A 291 5.05 -8.62 9.96
C PHE A 291 5.58 -9.49 11.10
N ASN A 292 5.83 -8.87 12.25
CA ASN A 292 5.87 -9.57 13.52
C ASN A 292 4.45 -9.93 13.96
N GLU A 293 4.28 -10.65 15.07
CA GLU A 293 2.95 -11.06 15.54
C GLU A 293 2.01 -9.87 15.81
N ASN A 294 2.52 -8.75 16.32
CA ASN A 294 1.72 -7.54 16.54
C ASN A 294 1.21 -6.92 15.22
N HIS A 295 2.03 -6.91 14.18
CA HIS A 295 1.61 -6.45 12.85
C HIS A 295 0.52 -7.33 12.26
N TRP A 296 0.56 -8.66 12.48
CA TRP A 296 -0.50 -9.55 12.03
C TRP A 296 -1.84 -9.23 12.70
N ILE A 297 -1.84 -8.93 14.01
CA ILE A 297 -3.04 -8.52 14.74
C ILE A 297 -3.59 -7.18 14.21
N LEU A 298 -2.72 -6.19 14.01
CA LEU A 298 -3.15 -4.88 13.50
C LEU A 298 -3.67 -4.96 12.07
N PHE A 299 -3.01 -5.74 11.22
CA PHE A 299 -3.48 -6.01 9.86
C PHE A 299 -4.87 -6.65 9.85
N GLN A 300 -5.09 -7.63 10.73
CA GLN A 300 -6.40 -8.25 10.90
C GLN A 300 -7.46 -7.22 11.32
N ASN A 301 -7.14 -6.37 12.30
CA ASN A 301 -8.05 -5.35 12.81
C ASN A 301 -8.40 -4.30 11.76
N PHE A 302 -7.43 -3.82 10.98
CA PHE A 302 -7.69 -2.87 9.90
C PHE A 302 -8.59 -3.46 8.81
N ILE A 303 -8.34 -4.70 8.38
CA ILE A 303 -9.22 -5.36 7.39
C ILE A 303 -10.63 -5.51 7.96
N ARG A 304 -10.76 -5.90 9.22
CA ARG A 304 -12.07 -6.03 9.89
C ARG A 304 -12.82 -4.70 9.92
N GLN A 305 -12.15 -3.61 10.28
CA GLN A 305 -12.74 -2.27 10.29
C GLN A 305 -13.14 -1.81 8.89
N GLU A 306 -12.25 -1.96 7.90
CA GLU A 306 -12.56 -1.60 6.51
C GLU A 306 -13.74 -2.40 5.95
N TYR A 307 -13.86 -3.68 6.33
CA TYR A 307 -15.01 -4.51 5.98
C TYR A 307 -16.29 -3.99 6.65
N GLU A 308 -16.23 -3.62 7.92
CA GLU A 308 -17.35 -3.06 8.68
C GLU A 308 -17.85 -1.73 8.11
N GLU A 309 -16.94 -0.83 7.74
CA GLU A 309 -17.29 0.45 7.14
C GLU A 309 -17.98 0.27 5.78
N LYS A 310 -17.46 -0.64 4.94
CA LYS A 310 -18.11 -1.03 3.69
C LYS A 310 -19.48 -1.64 3.95
N ARG A 311 -19.61 -2.36 5.07
CA ARG A 311 -20.85 -2.99 5.49
C ARG A 311 -21.94 -1.98 5.78
N ILE A 312 -21.64 -1.07 6.69
CA ILE A 312 -22.53 0.03 7.08
C ILE A 312 -22.90 0.89 5.86
N TYR A 313 -21.92 1.19 5.00
CA TYR A 313 -22.15 1.98 3.79
C TYR A 313 -23.16 1.31 2.85
N ALA A 314 -23.01 0.00 2.59
CA ALA A 314 -23.92 -0.73 1.72
C ALA A 314 -25.31 -0.91 2.34
N ALA A 315 -25.41 -1.18 3.65
CA ALA A 315 -26.70 -1.24 4.35
C ALA A 315 -27.44 0.10 4.31
N SER A 316 -26.73 1.22 4.54
CA SER A 316 -27.30 2.56 4.40
C SER A 316 -27.85 2.78 2.99
N ARG A 317 -27.12 2.34 1.96
CA ARG A 317 -27.52 2.46 0.56
C ARG A 317 -28.77 1.63 0.22
N ALA A 318 -28.87 0.41 0.73
CA ALA A 318 -30.06 -0.44 0.57
C ALA A 318 -31.31 0.25 1.15
N ARG A 319 -31.21 0.80 2.37
CA ARG A 319 -32.31 1.54 3.00
C ARG A 319 -32.77 2.76 2.21
N ARG A 320 -31.83 3.51 1.61
CA ARG A 320 -32.20 4.63 0.71
C ARG A 320 -33.02 4.13 -0.48
N TYR A 321 -32.70 2.95 -1.00
CA TYR A 321 -33.45 2.35 -2.09
C TYR A 321 -34.85 1.92 -1.65
N ASP A 322 -35.00 1.35 -0.46
CA ASP A 322 -36.31 0.97 0.06
C ASP A 322 -37.20 2.20 0.32
N ILE A 323 -36.64 3.28 0.89
CA ILE A 323 -37.35 4.57 1.02
C ILE A 323 -37.81 5.06 -0.35
N PHE A 324 -36.88 5.10 -1.31
CA PHE A 324 -37.17 5.57 -2.67
C PHE A 324 -38.31 4.74 -3.29
N ARG A 325 -38.21 3.41 -3.26
CA ARG A 325 -39.20 2.51 -3.82
C ARG A 325 -40.57 2.68 -3.15
N LYS A 326 -40.61 2.80 -1.82
CA LYS A 326 -41.86 2.96 -1.05
C LYS A 326 -42.55 4.30 -1.31
N ILE A 327 -41.81 5.41 -1.38
CA ILE A 327 -42.38 6.72 -1.69
C ILE A 327 -42.96 6.74 -3.10
N TYR A 328 -42.22 6.22 -4.09
CA TYR A 328 -42.69 6.20 -5.46
C TYR A 328 -43.83 5.21 -5.71
N SER A 329 -43.95 4.12 -4.93
CA SER A 329 -45.11 3.22 -5.00
C SER A 329 -46.40 3.83 -4.46
N MET A 330 -46.31 4.89 -3.65
CA MET A 330 -47.48 5.61 -3.14
C MET A 330 -48.05 6.63 -4.14
N ILE A 331 -47.51 6.70 -5.37
CA ILE A 331 -48.01 7.57 -6.43
C ILE A 331 -48.97 6.76 -7.32
N PRO A 332 -50.20 7.26 -7.61
CA PRO A 332 -50.74 8.58 -7.25
C PRO A 332 -51.55 8.60 -5.94
N GLU A 333 -51.66 7.47 -5.23
CA GLU A 333 -52.60 7.28 -4.11
C GLU A 333 -52.46 8.31 -2.98
N LYS A 334 -51.22 8.66 -2.60
CA LYS A 334 -50.92 9.60 -1.50
C LYS A 334 -50.07 10.79 -1.95
N PHE A 335 -49.33 10.65 -3.05
CA PHE A 335 -48.44 11.69 -3.55
C PHE A 335 -48.59 11.91 -5.06
N SER A 336 -48.33 13.13 -5.49
CA SER A 336 -48.19 13.59 -6.87
C SER A 336 -46.73 13.88 -7.20
N MET A 337 -46.39 13.85 -8.50
CA MET A 337 -45.07 14.27 -8.99
C MET A 337 -44.74 15.74 -8.68
N ASN A 338 -45.72 16.54 -8.27
CA ASN A 338 -45.53 17.92 -7.85
C ASN A 338 -45.24 18.08 -6.36
N ASP A 339 -45.33 17.02 -5.55
CA ASP A 339 -45.13 17.13 -4.11
C ASP A 339 -43.66 17.40 -3.75
N PRO A 340 -43.40 18.27 -2.76
CA PRO A 340 -42.05 18.59 -2.31
C PRO A 340 -41.21 17.34 -1.99
N LEU A 341 -41.82 16.33 -1.33
CA LEU A 341 -41.15 15.08 -1.02
C LEU A 341 -40.58 14.40 -2.27
N VAL A 342 -41.41 14.22 -3.31
CA VAL A 342 -41.00 13.59 -4.58
C VAL A 342 -39.97 14.46 -5.32
N GLN A 343 -40.10 15.78 -5.23
CA GLN A 343 -39.20 16.72 -5.88
C GLN A 343 -37.82 16.84 -5.24
N TYR A 344 -37.70 16.59 -3.93
CA TYR A 344 -36.51 16.92 -3.17
C TYR A 344 -35.95 15.77 -2.33
N LEU A 345 -36.49 14.55 -2.43
CA LEU A 345 -36.07 13.39 -1.64
C LEU A 345 -34.54 13.19 -1.54
N PRO A 346 -33.73 13.28 -2.63
CA PRO A 346 -32.28 13.10 -2.52
C PRO A 346 -31.53 14.16 -1.72
N TYR A 347 -32.18 15.32 -1.48
CA TYR A 347 -31.59 16.42 -0.72
C TYR A 347 -31.86 16.31 0.79
N CYS A 348 -32.91 15.61 1.18
CA CYS A 348 -33.32 15.38 2.57
C CYS A 348 -32.19 14.73 3.40
N LEU A 349 -31.99 15.20 4.63
CA LEU A 349 -30.96 14.70 5.55
C LEU A 349 -31.28 13.27 5.98
N SER A 350 -32.53 13.00 6.33
CA SER A 350 -33.00 11.66 6.74
C SER A 350 -32.95 10.66 5.58
N PHE A 351 -32.98 11.12 4.32
CA PHE A 351 -32.71 10.27 3.16
C PHE A 351 -31.20 10.01 2.97
N LYS A 352 -30.35 11.02 3.20
CA LYS A 352 -28.90 10.85 3.14
C LYS A 352 -28.36 10.01 4.30
N LYS A 353 -28.94 10.10 5.48
CA LYS A 353 -28.52 9.35 6.66
C LYS A 353 -29.74 8.69 7.28
N PRO A 354 -30.27 7.63 6.64
CA PRO A 354 -31.43 6.93 7.18
C PRO A 354 -31.10 6.38 8.58
N PRO A 355 -32.01 6.53 9.56
CA PRO A 355 -31.77 6.06 10.90
C PRO A 355 -31.68 4.52 10.93
N PHE A 356 -30.69 4.04 11.69
CA PHE A 356 -30.55 2.64 12.06
C PHE A 356 -31.33 2.36 13.33
N HIS A 357 -32.02 1.22 13.39
CA HIS A 357 -32.68 0.80 14.62
C HIS A 357 -31.59 0.37 15.61
N ASN A 358 -31.52 0.98 16.79
CA ASN A 358 -30.45 0.77 17.77
C ASN A 358 -29.02 0.95 17.22
N HIS A 359 -28.83 1.85 16.25
CA HIS A 359 -27.55 2.01 15.54
C HIS A 359 -27.05 0.75 14.81
N ASP A 360 -27.90 -0.26 14.62
CA ASP A 360 -27.56 -1.51 13.96
C ASP A 360 -28.06 -1.52 12.50
N PRO A 361 -27.15 -1.69 11.51
CA PRO A 361 -27.52 -1.78 10.10
C PRO A 361 -28.32 -3.04 9.74
N THR A 362 -28.25 -4.09 10.55
CA THR A 362 -28.84 -5.41 10.29
C THR A 362 -30.31 -5.51 10.66
N ILE A 363 -30.78 -4.65 11.56
CA ILE A 363 -32.17 -4.68 12.03
C ILE A 363 -33.07 -3.92 11.05
N PRO A 364 -34.03 -4.59 10.36
CA PRO A 364 -34.98 -3.93 9.49
C PRO A 364 -35.82 -2.91 10.25
N TRP A 365 -36.39 -1.92 9.55
CA TRP A 365 -37.41 -1.09 10.18
C TRP A 365 -38.63 -1.95 10.54
N ILE A 366 -39.16 -1.75 11.75
CA ILE A 366 -40.44 -2.34 12.17
C ILE A 366 -41.53 -1.84 11.21
N GLY A 367 -42.52 -2.68 10.89
CA GLY A 367 -43.48 -2.48 9.79
C GLY A 367 -44.16 -1.11 9.69
N ASN A 368 -44.27 -0.37 10.79
CA ASN A 368 -44.92 0.95 10.84
C ASN A 368 -43.96 2.15 10.95
N PHE A 369 -42.64 1.95 11.13
CA PHE A 369 -41.69 3.06 11.33
C PHE A 369 -41.51 3.91 10.06
N LEU A 370 -41.43 3.25 8.91
CA LEU A 370 -41.25 3.94 7.63
C LEU A 370 -42.44 4.87 7.33
N GLU A 371 -43.66 4.37 7.52
CA GLU A 371 -44.89 5.11 7.21
C GLU A 371 -45.24 6.16 8.27
N ASN A 372 -45.09 5.85 9.56
CA ASN A 372 -45.59 6.72 10.63
C ASN A 372 -44.55 7.68 11.19
N THR A 373 -43.27 7.51 10.85
CA THR A 373 -42.19 8.35 11.41
C THR A 373 -41.28 8.90 10.32
N LEU A 374 -40.67 8.04 9.51
CA LEU A 374 -39.64 8.48 8.58
C LEU A 374 -40.21 9.26 7.39
N ILE A 375 -41.30 8.80 6.77
CA ILE A 375 -41.95 9.53 5.67
C ILE A 375 -42.46 10.91 6.11
N PRO A 376 -43.18 11.06 7.25
CA PRO A 376 -43.56 12.37 7.78
C PRO A 376 -42.36 13.31 7.96
N THR A 377 -41.26 12.82 8.56
CA THR A 377 -40.03 13.60 8.74
C THR A 377 -39.45 14.05 7.39
N LEU A 378 -39.43 13.15 6.39
CA LEU A 378 -38.96 13.48 5.05
C LEU A 378 -39.85 14.52 4.36
N CYS A 379 -41.17 14.50 4.59
CA CYS A 379 -42.09 15.52 4.08
C CYS A 379 -41.73 16.91 4.63
N GLU A 380 -41.46 17.02 5.92
CA GLU A 380 -41.06 18.27 6.57
C GLU A 380 -39.73 18.79 6.02
N GLU A 381 -38.71 17.93 5.93
CA GLU A 381 -37.40 18.27 5.36
C GLU A 381 -37.54 18.75 3.91
N ALA A 382 -38.33 18.04 3.09
CA ALA A 382 -38.53 18.39 1.69
C ALA A 382 -39.30 19.70 1.52
N ALA A 383 -40.31 19.96 2.35
CA ALA A 383 -41.05 21.21 2.36
C ALA A 383 -40.15 22.40 2.76
N ALA A 384 -39.25 22.21 3.74
CA ALA A 384 -38.27 23.22 4.10
C ALA A 384 -37.30 23.53 2.94
N ILE A 385 -36.81 22.51 2.24
CA ILE A 385 -35.94 22.68 1.07
C ILE A 385 -36.66 23.41 -0.06
N ALA A 386 -37.92 23.06 -0.33
CA ALA A 386 -38.76 23.71 -1.34
C ALA A 386 -38.94 25.21 -1.05
N LYS A 387 -39.20 25.59 0.22
CA LYS A 387 -39.33 27.00 0.65
C LYS A 387 -38.07 27.82 0.42
N VAL A 388 -36.89 27.21 0.61
CA VAL A 388 -35.60 27.90 0.45
C VAL A 388 -35.25 28.11 -1.03
N GLY A 389 -35.73 27.25 -1.94
CA GLY A 389 -35.60 27.43 -3.39
C GLY A 389 -34.18 27.30 -3.97
N LYS A 390 -33.18 26.92 -3.15
CA LYS A 390 -31.77 26.78 -3.58
C LYS A 390 -31.52 25.54 -4.47
N CYS A 391 -32.32 24.49 -4.30
CA CYS A 391 -32.16 23.23 -5.03
C CYS A 391 -33.16 23.12 -6.18
N GLN A 392 -32.74 22.48 -7.28
CA GLN A 392 -33.62 22.20 -8.41
C GLN A 392 -34.35 20.86 -8.21
N PRO A 393 -35.66 20.78 -8.47
CA PRO A 393 -36.44 19.55 -8.32
C PRO A 393 -35.88 18.39 -9.15
N ILE A 394 -35.80 17.20 -8.57
CA ILE A 394 -35.39 15.99 -9.28
C ILE A 394 -36.44 15.53 -10.30
N THR A 395 -37.65 16.06 -10.24
CA THR A 395 -38.69 15.85 -11.28
C THR A 395 -38.47 16.70 -12.54
N THR A 396 -37.37 17.46 -12.58
CA THR A 396 -36.97 18.21 -13.76
C THR A 396 -35.68 17.64 -14.36
N PRO A 397 -35.53 17.61 -15.69
CA PRO A 397 -34.27 17.19 -16.32
C PRO A 397 -33.07 18.00 -15.84
N SER A 398 -33.27 19.28 -15.48
CA SER A 398 -32.21 20.15 -14.93
C SER A 398 -31.76 19.73 -13.53
N GLY A 399 -32.68 19.31 -12.65
CA GLY A 399 -32.33 18.80 -11.34
C GLY A 399 -31.63 17.45 -11.41
N VAL A 400 -32.09 16.57 -12.30
CA VAL A 400 -31.46 15.25 -12.53
C VAL A 400 -30.06 15.39 -13.12
N PHE A 401 -29.88 16.26 -14.11
CA PHE A 401 -28.57 16.54 -14.70
C PHE A 401 -27.55 16.99 -13.65
N LYS A 402 -27.93 17.89 -12.72
CA LYS A 402 -27.03 18.33 -11.64
C LYS A 402 -26.61 17.18 -10.71
N LEU A 403 -27.43 16.15 -10.55
CA LEU A 403 -27.15 15.01 -9.68
C LEU A 403 -26.43 13.86 -10.41
N LEU A 404 -26.73 13.62 -11.70
CA LEU A 404 -26.30 12.45 -12.45
C LEU A 404 -25.90 12.81 -13.90
N VAL A 405 -24.81 13.56 -14.05
CA VAL A 405 -24.32 14.08 -15.34
C VAL A 405 -24.05 12.99 -16.40
N ASN A 406 -23.58 11.81 -15.97
CA ASN A 406 -23.10 10.73 -16.86
C ASN A 406 -23.94 9.44 -16.80
N GLN A 407 -25.20 9.52 -16.36
CA GLN A 407 -26.06 8.34 -16.25
C GLN A 407 -27.13 8.31 -17.34
N ARG A 408 -27.41 7.11 -17.86
CA ARG A 408 -28.42 6.90 -18.89
C ARG A 408 -29.80 6.84 -18.25
N VAL A 409 -30.43 7.99 -18.06
CA VAL A 409 -31.74 8.14 -17.39
C VAL A 409 -32.71 9.06 -18.14
N PHE A 410 -32.32 9.54 -19.31
CA PHE A 410 -33.09 10.52 -20.09
C PHE A 410 -33.72 9.88 -21.33
N HIS A 411 -34.96 10.26 -21.60
CA HIS A 411 -35.70 9.89 -22.80
C HIS A 411 -36.01 11.11 -23.66
N CYS A 412 -36.07 10.92 -24.97
CA CYS A 412 -36.60 11.89 -25.91
C CYS A 412 -38.13 11.76 -25.96
N LYS A 413 -38.87 12.85 -25.71
CA LYS A 413 -40.35 12.85 -25.79
C LYS A 413 -40.89 12.86 -27.22
N LEU A 414 -40.02 13.07 -28.22
CA LEU A 414 -40.40 13.25 -29.61
C LEU A 414 -40.23 11.97 -30.43
N CYS A 415 -39.67 10.91 -29.83
CA CYS A 415 -39.65 9.58 -30.41
C CYS A 415 -41.04 8.94 -30.28
N GLU A 416 -41.48 8.22 -31.31
CA GLU A 416 -42.66 7.36 -31.24
C GLU A 416 -42.50 6.29 -30.13
N GLU A 417 -43.62 5.92 -29.50
CA GLU A 417 -43.70 5.14 -28.25
C GLU A 417 -42.98 3.77 -28.26
N GLY A 418 -42.60 3.28 -29.45
CA GLY A 418 -41.86 2.02 -29.64
C GLY A 418 -40.33 2.10 -29.57
N ARG A 419 -39.71 3.29 -29.45
CA ARG A 419 -38.23 3.46 -29.37
C ARG A 419 -37.78 4.13 -28.07
N MET A 420 -38.21 3.62 -26.91
CA MET A 420 -37.77 4.12 -25.60
C MET A 420 -36.33 3.71 -25.27
N GLN A 421 -35.36 4.24 -26.02
CA GLN A 421 -33.94 4.12 -25.66
C GLN A 421 -33.61 5.12 -24.55
N VAL A 422 -32.87 4.68 -23.53
CA VAL A 422 -32.40 5.55 -22.45
C VAL A 422 -31.03 6.14 -22.82
N TYR A 423 -30.87 7.43 -22.63
CA TYR A 423 -29.68 8.20 -22.99
C TYR A 423 -29.08 8.87 -21.76
N ASP A 424 -27.77 9.11 -21.78
CA ASP A 424 -27.18 10.14 -20.93
C ASP A 424 -27.54 11.54 -21.45
N PHE A 425 -27.25 12.57 -20.67
CA PHE A 425 -27.67 13.93 -21.00
C PHE A 425 -27.03 14.46 -22.29
N GLY A 426 -25.76 14.14 -22.56
CA GLY A 426 -25.09 14.57 -23.79
C GLY A 426 -25.67 13.86 -25.01
N THR A 427 -25.91 12.56 -24.87
CA THR A 427 -26.45 11.72 -25.95
C THR A 427 -27.89 12.09 -26.29
N VAL A 428 -28.75 12.41 -25.32
CA VAL A 428 -30.13 12.86 -25.63
C VAL A 428 -30.16 14.22 -26.34
N GLN A 429 -29.22 15.11 -26.01
CA GLN A 429 -29.11 16.39 -26.71
C GLN A 429 -28.63 16.22 -28.15
N TRP A 430 -27.63 15.36 -28.36
CA TRP A 430 -27.16 15.01 -29.70
C TRP A 430 -28.28 14.36 -30.52
N HIS A 431 -29.04 13.44 -29.92
CA HIS A 431 -30.19 12.80 -30.53
C HIS A 431 -31.24 13.83 -31.00
N LEU A 432 -31.63 14.77 -30.13
CA LEU A 432 -32.57 15.84 -30.48
C LEU A 432 -32.05 16.74 -31.62
N HIS A 433 -30.74 17.01 -31.66
CA HIS A 433 -30.12 17.80 -32.71
C HIS A 433 -30.06 17.08 -34.06
N LYS A 434 -29.75 15.77 -34.06
CA LYS A 434 -29.44 15.02 -35.28
C LYS A 434 -30.62 14.28 -35.87
N LEU A 435 -31.52 13.76 -35.04
CA LEU A 435 -32.66 12.94 -35.49
C LEU A 435 -33.98 13.71 -35.51
N HIS A 436 -34.09 14.79 -34.74
CA HIS A 436 -35.27 15.67 -34.74
C HIS A 436 -34.97 17.09 -35.27
N GLU A 437 -33.74 17.37 -35.71
CA GLU A 437 -33.30 18.67 -36.28
C GLU A 437 -33.56 19.90 -35.39
N ILE A 438 -33.66 19.71 -34.06
CA ILE A 438 -33.99 20.79 -33.13
C ILE A 438 -32.76 21.65 -32.84
N ARG A 439 -32.80 22.95 -33.16
CA ARG A 439 -31.69 23.87 -32.87
C ARG A 439 -31.69 24.41 -31.43
N ARG A 440 -32.86 24.51 -30.78
CA ARG A 440 -33.01 25.03 -29.41
C ARG A 440 -33.74 24.02 -28.52
N ILE A 441 -32.99 23.37 -27.63
CA ILE A 441 -33.53 22.32 -26.75
C ILE A 441 -34.24 22.94 -25.54
N VAL A 442 -35.57 22.75 -25.46
CA VAL A 442 -36.39 23.09 -24.29
C VAL A 442 -36.53 21.84 -23.41
N LYS A 443 -35.63 21.67 -22.45
CA LYS A 443 -35.47 20.44 -21.63
C LYS A 443 -36.81 19.90 -21.09
N LYS A 444 -37.65 20.74 -20.47
CA LYS A 444 -38.93 20.32 -19.86
C LYS A 444 -39.95 19.77 -20.88
N LYS A 445 -39.93 20.28 -22.12
CA LYS A 445 -40.86 19.89 -23.19
C LYS A 445 -40.35 18.69 -24.00
N MET A 446 -39.04 18.56 -24.16
CA MET A 446 -38.44 17.62 -25.12
C MET A 446 -37.79 16.40 -24.46
N ILE A 447 -37.50 16.46 -23.15
CA ILE A 447 -36.82 15.38 -22.40
C ILE A 447 -37.70 14.92 -21.23
N THR A 448 -37.90 13.62 -21.11
CA THR A 448 -38.42 12.95 -19.90
C THR A 448 -37.29 12.27 -19.15
N VAL A 449 -37.50 12.03 -17.85
CA VAL A 449 -36.59 11.26 -17.01
C VAL A 449 -37.28 9.93 -16.70
N ASP A 450 -36.55 8.82 -16.86
CA ASP A 450 -36.95 7.56 -16.26
C ASP A 450 -36.59 7.61 -14.78
N TYR A 451 -37.60 7.78 -13.94
CA TYR A 451 -37.42 7.90 -12.49
C TYR A 451 -36.99 6.59 -11.84
N LEU A 452 -37.33 5.44 -12.44
CA LEU A 452 -36.88 4.14 -11.97
C LEU A 452 -35.40 3.95 -12.29
N ALA A 453 -34.98 4.23 -13.53
CA ALA A 453 -33.58 4.24 -13.92
C ALA A 453 -32.77 5.30 -13.15
N PHE A 454 -33.36 6.45 -12.84
CA PHE A 454 -32.79 7.48 -11.96
C PHE A 454 -32.53 6.93 -10.55
N GLY A 455 -33.53 6.29 -9.94
CA GLY A 455 -33.39 5.64 -8.64
C GLY A 455 -32.30 4.57 -8.66
N MET A 456 -32.29 3.71 -9.68
CA MET A 456 -31.26 2.67 -9.88
C MET A 456 -29.86 3.24 -10.09
N SER A 457 -29.73 4.35 -10.84
CA SER A 457 -28.46 5.02 -11.14
C SER A 457 -27.91 5.81 -9.96
N LEU A 458 -28.76 6.58 -9.28
CA LEU A 458 -28.40 7.32 -8.06
C LEU A 458 -27.94 6.36 -6.95
N LEU A 459 -28.64 5.23 -6.86
CA LEU A 459 -28.41 4.21 -5.84
C LEU A 459 -27.59 3.02 -6.36
N LYS A 460 -26.96 3.13 -7.56
CA LYS A 460 -26.05 2.16 -8.23
C LYS A 460 -26.41 0.69 -7.97
N ARG A 461 -27.68 0.33 -8.14
CA ARG A 461 -28.14 -1.04 -7.85
C ARG A 461 -27.58 -2.07 -8.83
N ASP A 462 -27.06 -1.62 -9.98
CA ASP A 462 -26.41 -2.47 -10.99
C ASP A 462 -24.94 -2.80 -10.69
N SER A 463 -24.39 -2.27 -9.59
CA SER A 463 -23.04 -2.68 -9.18
C SER A 463 -23.16 -3.85 -8.23
N GLU A 464 -22.45 -4.94 -8.53
CA GLU A 464 -22.15 -6.07 -7.62
C GLU A 464 -21.65 -5.63 -6.22
N LEU A 465 -21.38 -4.33 -6.03
CA LEU A 465 -21.06 -3.62 -4.79
C LEU A 465 -22.27 -3.26 -3.91
N VAL A 466 -23.53 -3.51 -4.29
CA VAL A 466 -24.70 -3.26 -3.42
C VAL A 466 -25.36 -4.56 -2.94
N CYS A 467 -25.01 -5.69 -3.55
CA CYS A 467 -25.38 -7.04 -3.07
C CYS A 467 -24.81 -7.37 -1.69
N PHE A 468 -24.01 -6.45 -1.10
CA PHE A 468 -23.81 -6.16 0.33
C PHE A 468 -24.52 -7.04 1.39
N PHE A 469 -25.81 -6.82 1.60
CA PHE A 469 -26.47 -7.15 2.87
C PHE A 469 -27.90 -7.69 2.73
N TYR A 470 -28.30 -8.13 1.54
CA TYR A 470 -29.60 -8.72 1.34
C TYR A 470 -29.50 -10.03 0.56
N PRO A 471 -30.15 -11.12 1.02
CA PRO A 471 -30.55 -12.17 0.10
C PRO A 471 -31.47 -11.51 -0.94
N LEU A 472 -31.10 -11.64 -2.21
CA LEU A 472 -32.04 -11.43 -3.29
C LEU A 472 -32.95 -12.66 -3.25
N ASP A 473 -34.03 -12.58 -2.47
CA ASP A 473 -35.15 -13.48 -2.69
C ASP A 473 -35.76 -13.06 -4.03
N GLY A 474 -35.55 -13.94 -5.01
CA GLY A 474 -36.22 -14.01 -6.29
C GLY A 474 -36.58 -15.46 -6.52
#